data_AF-A0A6B8RJC7-F1
#
_entry.id   AF-A0A6B8RJC7-F1
#
_cell.length_a   1.000
_cell.length_b   1.000
_cell.length_c   1.000
_cell.angle_alpha   90.00
_cell.angle_beta   90.00
_cell.angle_gamma   90.00
#
_symmetry.space_group_name_H-M   'P 1'
#
loop_
_entity.id
_entity.type
_entity.pdbx_description
1 polymer ?
#
loop_
_entity_poly.entity_id
_entity_poly.type
_entity_poly.pdbx_seq_one_letter_code
_entity_poly.pdbx_strand_id
1 'polypeptide(L)'
;MNKQDIVDRLLALPTEIIAAELDLINLQNNLFEAQHTLQQLKDGLYIGVWEDQGKKIDGKNAEIREAQMRQYTTIEQNSVNKAAELVNRQRYGVTCLQNELIALRAVVDLLKGAA
;
A
#
# COMPACT_ATOMS: atom_id res chain seq x y z
N MET A 1 -19.13 22.01 -15.19
CA MET A 1 -19.95 20.80 -15.11
C MET A 1 -21.40 21.20 -15.29
N ASN A 2 -22.01 20.77 -16.40
CA ASN A 2 -23.44 20.88 -16.63
C ASN A 2 -24.18 19.68 -15.96
N LYS A 3 -25.52 19.64 -16.05
CA LYS A 3 -26.30 18.55 -15.43
C LYS A 3 -25.97 17.17 -16.02
N GLN A 4 -25.73 17.08 -17.33
CA GLN A 4 -25.37 15.83 -17.99
C GLN A 4 -24.01 15.33 -17.50
N ASP A 5 -23.03 16.22 -17.38
CA ASP A 5 -21.69 15.90 -16.86
C ASP A 5 -21.76 15.32 -15.43
N ILE A 6 -22.67 15.82 -14.58
CA ILE A 6 -22.89 15.30 -13.21
C ILE A 6 -23.45 13.88 -13.26
N VAL A 7 -24.44 13.64 -14.13
CA VAL A 7 -25.05 12.32 -14.29
C VAL A 7 -24.03 11.32 -14.81
N ASP A 8 -23.29 11.67 -15.85
CA ASP A 8 -22.27 10.81 -16.45
C ASP A 8 -21.16 10.49 -15.44
N ARG A 9 -20.71 11.47 -14.66
CA ARG A 9 -19.71 11.24 -13.60
C ARG A 9 -20.23 10.35 -12.48
N LEU A 10 -21.47 10.56 -12.02
CA LEU A 10 -22.11 9.72 -10.99
C LEU A 10 -22.29 8.26 -11.44
N LEU A 11 -22.49 8.03 -12.74
CA LEU A 11 -22.59 6.69 -13.31
C LEU A 11 -21.22 6.01 -13.45
N ALA A 12 -20.15 6.76 -13.72
CA ALA A 12 -18.79 6.24 -13.85
C ALA A 12 -18.10 5.97 -12.50
N LEU A 13 -18.35 6.80 -11.48
CA LEU A 13 -17.66 6.71 -10.19
C LEU A 13 -17.71 5.33 -9.52
N PRO A 14 -18.83 4.59 -9.50
CA PRO A 14 -18.86 3.27 -8.89
C PRO A 14 -17.89 2.26 -9.52
N THR A 15 -17.76 2.25 -10.85
CA THR A 15 -16.84 1.33 -11.52
C THR A 15 -15.38 1.74 -11.31
N GLU A 16 -15.09 3.05 -11.29
CA GLU A 16 -13.76 3.57 -10.96
C GLU A 16 -13.35 3.26 -9.52
N ILE A 17 -14.27 3.39 -8.55
CA ILE A 17 -14.03 3.04 -7.15
C ILE A 17 -13.71 1.54 -7.04
N ILE A 18 -14.50 0.67 -7.66
CA ILE A 18 -14.27 -0.79 -7.63
C ILE A 18 -12.90 -1.13 -8.22
N ALA A 19 -12.55 -0.55 -9.37
CA ALA A 19 -11.24 -0.77 -9.98
C ALA A 19 -10.10 -0.33 -9.04
N ALA A 20 -10.22 0.87 -8.45
CA ALA A 20 -9.22 1.39 -7.53
C ALA A 20 -9.10 0.58 -6.23
N GLU A 21 -10.21 0.01 -5.74
CA GLU A 21 -10.24 -0.88 -4.57
C GLU A 21 -9.60 -2.26 -4.87
N LEU A 22 -9.84 -2.82 -6.05
CA LEU A 22 -9.16 -4.05 -6.49
C LEU A 22 -7.65 -3.84 -6.62
N ASP A 23 -7.23 -2.72 -7.19
CA ASP A 23 -5.81 -2.34 -7.25
C ASP A 23 -5.20 -2.18 -5.85
N LEU A 24 -5.97 -1.59 -4.91
CA LEU A 24 -5.55 -1.47 -3.52
C LEU A 24 -5.32 -2.85 -2.87
N ILE A 25 -6.23 -3.80 -3.09
CA ILE A 25 -6.08 -5.18 -2.58
C ILE A 25 -4.79 -5.81 -3.11
N ASN A 26 -4.51 -5.67 -4.41
CA ASN A 26 -3.28 -6.19 -5.01
C ASN A 26 -2.02 -5.57 -4.39
N LEU A 27 -2.02 -4.26 -4.17
CA LEU A 27 -0.90 -3.58 -3.50
C LEU A 27 -0.74 -4.01 -2.04
N GLN A 28 -1.84 -4.29 -1.33
CA GLN A 28 -1.79 -4.81 0.03
C GLN A 28 -1.20 -6.22 0.08
N ASN A 29 -1.54 -7.09 -0.89
CA ASN A 29 -0.93 -8.42 -1.01
C ASN A 29 0.58 -8.31 -1.25
N ASN A 30 1.01 -7.41 -2.15
CA ASN A 30 2.44 -7.18 -2.40
C ASN A 30 3.18 -6.67 -1.15
N LEU A 31 2.55 -5.80 -0.35
CA LEU A 31 3.12 -5.35 0.92
C LEU A 31 3.26 -6.52 1.91
N PHE A 32 2.24 -7.37 2.01
CA PHE A 32 2.28 -8.55 2.87
C PHE A 32 3.40 -9.51 2.45
N GLU A 33 3.55 -9.78 1.15
CA GLU A 33 4.64 -10.61 0.62
C GLU A 33 6.01 -10.00 0.93
N ALA A 34 6.21 -8.69 0.70
CA ALA A 34 7.47 -8.02 1.01
C ALA A 34 7.81 -8.09 2.51
N GLN A 35 6.81 -7.93 3.38
CA GLN A 35 6.97 -8.08 4.83
C GLN A 35 7.34 -9.51 5.22
N HIS A 36 6.70 -10.50 4.61
CA HIS A 36 6.99 -11.90 4.83
C HIS A 36 8.41 -12.25 4.39
N THR A 37 8.85 -11.81 3.21
CA THR A 37 10.23 -11.99 2.75
C THR A 37 11.24 -11.35 3.68
N LEU A 38 10.99 -10.12 4.14
CA LEU A 38 11.84 -9.45 5.14
C LEU A 38 11.92 -10.23 6.46
N GLN A 39 10.81 -10.84 6.89
CA GLN A 39 10.80 -11.64 8.11
C GLN A 39 11.56 -12.96 7.93
N GLN A 40 11.32 -13.70 6.85
CA GLN A 40 12.07 -14.91 6.52
C GLN A 40 13.57 -14.64 6.42
N LEU A 41 13.93 -13.48 5.87
CA LEU A 41 15.31 -13.01 5.79
C LEU A 41 15.93 -12.85 7.18
N LYS A 42 15.25 -12.10 8.05
CA LYS A 42 15.70 -11.89 9.42
C LYS A 42 15.87 -13.21 10.16
N ASP A 43 14.90 -14.11 10.05
CA ASP A 43 14.93 -15.42 10.71
C ASP A 43 16.09 -16.28 10.18
N GLY A 44 16.31 -16.30 8.86
CA GLY A 44 17.44 -16.99 8.23
C GLY A 44 18.79 -16.47 8.71
N LEU A 45 18.95 -15.14 8.83
CA LEU A 45 20.17 -14.51 9.35
C LEU A 45 20.44 -14.86 10.82
N TYR A 46 19.40 -14.95 11.65
CA TYR A 46 19.53 -15.31 13.06
C TYR A 46 19.93 -16.78 13.26
N ILE A 47 19.33 -17.69 12.49
CA ILE A 47 19.59 -19.13 12.63
C ILE A 47 20.88 -19.51 11.87
N GLY A 48 21.36 -18.65 10.98
CA GLY A 48 22.59 -18.86 10.20
C GLY A 48 22.43 -19.91 9.10
N VAL A 49 21.18 -20.20 8.69
CA VAL A 49 20.81 -21.18 7.65
C VAL A 49 20.58 -20.49 6.32
N TRP A 50 20.89 -19.19 6.21
CA TRP A 50 20.76 -18.52 4.94
C TRP A 50 21.97 -18.77 4.05
N GLU A 51 21.96 -19.97 3.50
CA GLU A 51 23.07 -20.61 2.81
C GLU A 51 23.46 -19.92 1.50
N ASP A 52 22.58 -19.11 0.91
CA ASP A 52 22.77 -18.64 -0.48
C ASP A 52 23.79 -17.49 -0.63
N GLN A 53 24.27 -16.88 0.46
CA GLN A 53 25.28 -15.79 0.39
C GLN A 53 26.35 -15.80 1.49
N GLY A 54 26.41 -16.81 2.37
CA GLY A 54 27.37 -16.85 3.47
C GLY A 54 27.23 -15.69 4.48
N LYS A 55 26.11 -14.97 4.44
CA LYS A 55 25.81 -13.85 5.33
C LYS A 55 25.21 -14.41 6.62
N LYS A 56 26.02 -14.45 7.67
CA LYS A 56 25.61 -14.78 9.04
C LYS A 56 25.86 -13.59 9.93
N ILE A 57 25.00 -13.41 10.93
CA ILE A 57 25.27 -12.48 12.02
C ILE A 57 26.34 -13.12 12.91
N ASP A 58 27.56 -12.58 12.91
CA ASP A 58 28.69 -13.05 13.71
C ASP A 58 29.20 -12.03 14.73
N GLY A 59 28.51 -10.88 14.84
CA GLY A 59 28.84 -9.81 15.76
C GLY A 59 28.99 -10.28 17.22
N LYS A 60 30.14 -9.94 17.82
CA LYS A 60 30.50 -10.31 19.20
C LYS A 60 29.67 -9.58 20.26
N ASN A 61 29.07 -8.44 19.93
CA ASN A 61 28.20 -7.66 20.80
C ASN A 61 26.88 -7.29 20.09
N ALA A 62 25.90 -6.78 20.84
CA ALA A 62 24.57 -6.46 20.30
C ALA A 62 24.60 -5.41 19.19
N GLU A 63 25.42 -4.36 19.33
CA GLU A 63 25.52 -3.27 18.37
C GLU A 63 26.02 -3.73 16.99
N ILE A 64 27.04 -4.59 16.95
CA ILE A 64 27.56 -5.15 15.69
C ILE A 64 26.51 -6.05 15.05
N ARG A 65 25.78 -6.85 15.84
CA ARG A 65 24.70 -7.70 15.31
C ARG A 65 23.56 -6.87 14.71
N GLU A 66 23.17 -5.78 15.35
CA GLU A 66 22.15 -4.86 14.81
C GLU A 66 22.62 -4.11 13.56
N ALA A 67 23.90 -3.73 13.49
CA ALA A 67 24.47 -3.12 12.30
C ALA A 67 24.48 -4.11 11.12
N GLN A 68 24.89 -5.36 11.35
CA GLN A 68 24.87 -6.43 10.35
C GLN A 68 23.45 -6.75 9.89
N MET A 69 22.50 -6.84 10.83
CA MET A 69 21.10 -7.03 10.49
C MET A 69 20.58 -5.94 9.57
N ARG A 70 20.82 -4.67 9.91
CA ARG A 70 20.42 -3.54 9.05
C ARG A 70 21.08 -3.63 7.68
N GLN A 71 22.38 -3.88 7.64
CA GLN A 71 23.12 -3.98 6.38
C GLN A 71 22.57 -5.09 5.48
N TYR A 72 22.28 -6.26 6.04
CA TYR A 72 21.78 -7.39 5.26
C TYR A 72 20.32 -7.25 4.87
N THR A 73 19.51 -6.54 5.65
CA THR A 73 18.07 -6.38 5.38
C THR A 73 17.70 -5.08 4.67
N THR A 74 18.68 -4.25 4.28
CA THR A 74 18.40 -2.91 3.73
C THR A 74 17.55 -2.97 2.47
N ILE A 75 17.79 -3.94 1.58
CA ILE A 75 17.08 -4.05 0.30
C ILE A 75 15.61 -4.39 0.54
N GLU A 76 15.34 -5.38 1.37
CA GLU A 76 13.99 -5.85 1.67
C GLU A 76 13.24 -4.84 2.54
N GLN A 77 13.93 -4.13 3.44
CA GLN A 77 13.35 -3.01 4.16
C GLN A 77 12.93 -1.89 3.20
N ASN A 78 13.75 -1.57 2.19
CA ASN A 78 13.38 -0.59 1.16
C ASN A 78 12.20 -1.09 0.30
N SER A 79 12.14 -2.39 0.01
CA SER A 79 11.01 -3.01 -0.70
C SER A 79 9.70 -2.85 0.09
N VAL A 80 9.72 -3.16 1.39
CA VAL A 80 8.57 -2.97 2.29
C VAL A 80 8.15 -1.51 2.34
N ASN A 81 9.10 -0.59 2.49
CA ASN A 81 8.79 0.85 2.55
C ASN A 81 8.13 1.33 1.25
N LYS A 82 8.67 0.93 0.10
CA LYS A 82 8.11 1.26 -1.22
C LYS A 82 6.70 0.68 -1.40
N ALA A 83 6.49 -0.58 -1.02
CA ALA A 83 5.17 -1.20 -1.09
C ALA A 83 4.15 -0.47 -0.17
N ALA A 84 4.57 -0.08 1.03
CA ALA A 84 3.73 0.67 1.96
C ALA A 84 3.35 2.06 1.43
N GLU A 85 4.30 2.76 0.80
CA GLU A 85 4.02 4.05 0.13
C GLU A 85 2.98 3.91 -0.98
N LEU A 86 3.09 2.87 -1.81
CA LEU A 86 2.12 2.60 -2.88
C LEU A 86 0.73 2.32 -2.31
N VAL A 87 0.61 1.51 -1.25
CA VAL A 87 -0.65 1.26 -0.56
C VAL A 87 -1.26 2.56 -0.02
N ASN A 88 -0.45 3.40 0.64
CA ASN A 88 -0.93 4.67 1.20
C ASN A 88 -1.42 5.63 0.11
N ARG A 89 -0.68 5.72 -1.00
CA ARG A 89 -1.08 6.53 -2.15
C ARG A 89 -2.40 6.04 -2.75
N GLN A 90 -2.55 4.73 -2.93
CA GLN A 90 -3.77 4.17 -3.51
C GLN A 90 -4.97 4.33 -2.58
N ARG A 91 -4.80 4.17 -1.26
CA ARG A 91 -5.83 4.46 -0.26
C ARG A 91 -6.34 5.89 -0.38
N TYR A 92 -5.43 6.85 -0.50
CA TYR A 92 -5.80 8.24 -0.71
C TYR A 92 -6.62 8.43 -1.99
N GLY A 93 -6.22 7.77 -3.10
CA GLY A 93 -6.96 7.78 -4.35
C GLY A 93 -8.40 7.26 -4.22
N VAL A 94 -8.58 6.11 -3.55
CA VAL A 94 -9.91 5.55 -3.24
C VAL A 94 -10.73 6.54 -2.41
N THR A 95 -10.14 7.13 -1.36
CA THR A 95 -10.82 8.13 -0.53
C THR A 95 -11.25 9.36 -1.33
N CYS A 96 -10.43 9.83 -2.28
CA CYS A 96 -10.80 10.93 -3.16
C CYS A 96 -12.02 10.60 -4.02
N LEU A 97 -12.06 9.42 -4.65
CA LEU A 97 -13.20 8.99 -5.46
C LEU A 97 -14.48 8.83 -4.63
N GLN A 98 -14.37 8.27 -3.42
CA GLN A 98 -15.50 8.14 -2.50
C GLN A 98 -16.02 9.50 -2.05
N ASN A 99 -15.12 10.43 -1.71
CA ASN A 99 -15.48 11.81 -1.36
C ASN A 99 -16.15 12.54 -2.53
N GLU A 100 -15.66 12.34 -3.76
CA GLU A 100 -16.27 12.88 -4.96
C GLU A 100 -17.71 12.37 -5.15
N LEU A 101 -17.93 11.05 -4.99
CA LEU A 101 -19.26 10.45 -5.07
C LEU A 101 -20.22 11.02 -4.02
N ILE A 102 -19.75 11.18 -2.78
CA ILE A 102 -20.54 11.78 -1.68
C ILE A 102 -20.90 13.24 -2.03
N ALA A 103 -19.93 14.03 -2.48
CA ALA A 103 -20.14 15.42 -2.84
C ALA A 103 -21.16 15.58 -3.98
N LEU A 104 -21.03 14.78 -5.05
CA LEU A 104 -21.96 14.83 -6.18
C LEU A 104 -23.37 14.38 -5.80
N ARG A 105 -23.52 13.37 -4.93
CA ARG A 105 -24.82 12.99 -4.38
C ARG A 105 -25.46 14.13 -3.60
N ALA A 106 -24.70 14.81 -2.74
CA ALA A 106 -25.18 15.96 -1.99
C ALA A 106 -25.62 17.12 -2.91
N VAL A 107 -24.88 17.38 -3.99
CA VAL A 107 -25.26 18.38 -5.01
C VAL A 107 -26.57 17.99 -5.69
N VAL A 108 -26.74 16.73 -6.08
CA VAL A 108 -27.98 16.24 -6.68
C VAL A 108 -29.16 16.38 -5.72
N ASP A 109 -28.98 16.07 -4.44
CA ASP A 109 -30.06 16.20 -3.46
C ASP A 109 -30.43 17.67 -3.20
N LEU A 110 -29.45 18.58 -3.19
CA LEU A 110 -29.71 20.02 -3.12
C LEU A 110 -30.49 20.52 -4.35
N LEU A 111 -30.18 20.00 -5.54
CA LEU A 111 -30.92 20.32 -6.77
C LEU A 111 -32.36 19.77 -6.75
N LYS A 112 -32.62 18.65 -6.06
CA LYS A 112 -33.99 18.13 -5.88
C LYS A 112 -34.80 18.99 -4.90
N GLY A 113 -34.18 19.50 -3.84
CA GLY A 113 -34.85 20.33 -2.83
C GLY A 113 -35.01 21.81 -3.22
N ALA A 114 -34.30 22.27 -4.26
CA ALA A 114 -34.43 23.60 -4.84
C ALA A 114 -35.49 23.69 -5.96
N ALA A 115 -36.21 22.59 -6.23
CA ALA A 115 -37.27 22.49 -7.24
C ALA A 115 -38.66 22.40 -6.60
#